data_AF-A0A960D3Y9-F1
#
_entry.id   AF-A0A960D3Y9-F1
#
_cell.length_a   1.000
_cell.length_b   1.000
_cell.length_c   1.000
_cell.angle_alpha   90.00
_cell.angle_beta   90.00
_cell.angle_gamma   90.00
#
_symmetry.space_group_name_H-M   'P 1'
#
loop_
_entity.id
_entity.type
_entity.pdbx_description
1 polymer ?
#
loop_
_entity_poly.entity_id
_entity_poly.type
_entity_poly.pdbx_seq_one_letter_code
_entity_poly.pdbx_strand_id
1 'polypeptide(L)'
;AQGLPLSSAGRELLGEASPWYESWIEHPDADDPFWETMRMTDALDRCNVPVLLLSGWQDLFLEQTIAQFRHLHDRDVDVAMTIGPWTHTDMMARAVGEATRETLTWLGAHLAKGPAPTRPERVRAYVTNHGWVDLPDWPPGTGDGVLYLQPGGGLSAKKPPADAAPSRFRYNP
;
A
#
# COMPACT_ATOMS: atom_id res chain seq x y z
N ALA A 1 -32.72 3.11 -6.38
CA ALA A 1 -32.42 4.15 -5.39
C ALA A 1 -30.91 4.22 -5.23
N GLN A 2 -30.29 5.41 -5.26
CA GLN A 2 -28.82 5.58 -5.29
C GLN A 2 -28.13 5.31 -3.94
N GLY A 3 -28.66 4.44 -3.07
CA GLY A 3 -27.97 3.96 -1.85
C GLY A 3 -27.44 5.06 -0.92
N LEU A 4 -28.09 6.23 -0.88
CA LEU A 4 -27.71 7.36 -0.02
C LEU A 4 -28.87 7.72 0.92
N PRO A 5 -28.58 8.15 2.17
CA PRO A 5 -27.24 8.25 2.77
C PRO A 5 -26.61 6.89 3.09
N LEU A 6 -25.27 6.82 3.04
CA LEU A 6 -24.51 5.56 3.17
C LEU A 6 -24.80 4.81 4.47
N SER A 7 -24.97 5.53 5.59
CA SER A 7 -25.32 4.93 6.89
C SER A 7 -26.60 4.08 6.81
N SER A 8 -27.73 4.67 6.40
CA SER A 8 -29.00 3.93 6.30
C SER A 8 -28.96 2.81 5.25
N ALA A 9 -28.25 3.03 4.13
CA ALA A 9 -28.08 2.01 3.11
C ALA A 9 -27.25 0.81 3.62
N GLY A 10 -26.23 1.08 4.43
CA GLY A 10 -25.43 0.05 5.10
C GLY A 10 -26.24 -0.76 6.09
N ARG A 11 -27.11 -0.12 6.89
CA ARG A 11 -28.03 -0.83 7.80
C ARG A 11 -29.00 -1.75 7.05
N GLU A 12 -29.54 -1.29 5.92
CA GLU A 12 -30.41 -2.11 5.08
C GLU A 12 -29.68 -3.33 4.52
N LEU A 13 -28.41 -3.17 4.11
CA LEU A 13 -27.59 -4.24 3.53
C LEU A 13 -27.03 -5.23 4.57
N LEU A 14 -26.49 -4.71 5.68
CA LEU A 14 -25.71 -5.46 6.66
C LEU A 14 -26.53 -5.88 7.89
N GLY A 15 -27.73 -5.31 8.06
CA GLY A 15 -28.59 -5.51 9.22
C GLY A 15 -28.00 -4.95 10.52
N GLU A 16 -28.63 -5.27 11.66
CA GLU A 16 -28.21 -4.80 12.99
C GLU A 16 -26.92 -5.46 13.50
N ALA A 17 -26.41 -6.49 12.82
CA ALA A 17 -25.21 -7.24 13.22
C ALA A 17 -23.89 -6.51 12.90
N SER A 18 -23.93 -5.41 12.15
CA SER A 18 -22.74 -4.64 11.76
C SER A 18 -22.76 -3.19 12.27
N PRO A 19 -22.90 -2.97 13.60
CA PRO A 19 -22.99 -1.62 14.16
C PRO A 19 -21.71 -0.79 13.93
N TRP A 20 -20.58 -1.45 13.67
CA TRP A 20 -19.31 -0.82 13.32
C TRP A 20 -19.36 -0.05 11.99
N TYR A 21 -20.23 -0.43 11.05
CA TYR A 21 -20.26 0.21 9.75
C TYR A 21 -20.68 1.67 9.86
N GLU A 22 -21.73 1.95 10.61
CA GLU A 22 -22.22 3.32 10.78
C GLU A 22 -21.23 4.19 11.53
N SER A 23 -20.59 3.66 12.59
CA SER A 23 -19.56 4.42 13.30
C SER A 23 -18.39 4.77 12.39
N TRP A 24 -17.96 3.88 11.50
CA TRP A 24 -16.89 4.18 10.54
C TRP A 24 -17.28 5.27 9.54
N ILE A 25 -18.52 5.26 9.05
CA ILE A 25 -19.03 6.28 8.12
C ILE A 25 -19.21 7.64 8.81
N GLU A 26 -19.50 7.67 10.11
CA GLU A 26 -19.62 8.88 10.92
C GLU A 26 -18.26 9.52 11.26
N HIS A 27 -17.17 8.76 11.14
CA HIS A 27 -15.79 9.20 11.39
C HIS A 27 -14.91 9.10 10.12
N PRO A 28 -15.23 9.83 9.03
CA PRO A 28 -14.55 9.68 7.74
C PRO A 28 -13.11 10.23 7.72
N ASP A 29 -12.78 11.10 8.68
CA ASP A 29 -11.45 11.71 8.77
C ASP A 29 -10.47 10.74 9.44
N ALA A 30 -9.33 10.49 8.80
CA ALA A 30 -8.33 9.54 9.29
C ALA A 30 -7.69 9.95 10.64
N ASP A 31 -7.71 11.25 10.96
CA ASP A 31 -7.17 11.82 12.20
C ASP A 31 -8.24 12.07 13.27
N ASP A 32 -9.46 11.53 13.09
CA ASP A 32 -10.49 11.54 14.13
C ASP A 32 -10.00 10.75 15.37
N PRO A 33 -10.11 11.30 16.60
CA PRO A 33 -9.80 10.59 17.84
C PRO A 33 -10.46 9.22 18.00
N PHE A 34 -11.58 8.98 17.31
CA PHE A 34 -12.22 7.66 17.20
C PHE A 34 -11.22 6.55 16.80
N TRP A 35 -10.29 6.85 15.89
CA TRP A 35 -9.34 5.88 15.35
C TRP A 35 -8.11 5.64 16.24
N GLU A 36 -7.83 6.48 17.24
CA GLU A 36 -6.60 6.41 18.04
C GLU A 36 -6.39 5.04 18.69
N THR A 37 -7.46 4.43 19.20
CA THR A 37 -7.38 3.10 19.83
C THR A 37 -7.16 1.95 18.85
N MET A 38 -7.31 2.21 17.55
CA MET A 38 -7.12 1.23 16.47
C MET A 38 -5.76 1.41 15.78
N ARG A 39 -5.04 2.49 16.07
CA ARG A 39 -3.70 2.73 15.53
C ARG A 39 -2.72 1.73 16.15
N MET A 40 -1.95 1.07 15.29
CA MET A 40 -0.96 0.07 15.69
C MET A 40 0.49 0.59 15.54
N THR A 41 0.67 1.91 15.44
CA THR A 41 1.99 2.54 15.26
C THR A 41 2.95 2.19 16.40
N ASP A 42 2.46 2.20 17.66
CA ASP A 42 3.23 1.80 18.85
C ASP A 42 3.77 0.36 18.79
N ALA A 43 3.16 -0.52 17.98
CA ALA A 43 3.69 -1.86 17.77
C ALA A 43 4.94 -1.83 16.91
N LEU A 44 5.00 -0.94 15.92
CA LEU A 44 6.16 -0.74 15.06
C LEU A 44 7.33 -0.15 15.86
N ASP A 45 7.06 0.77 16.80
CA ASP A 45 8.07 1.37 17.69
C ASP A 45 8.73 0.36 18.64
N ARG A 46 8.04 -0.73 18.97
CA ARG A 46 8.53 -1.76 19.90
C ARG A 46 9.02 -3.01 19.20
N CYS A 47 8.74 -3.17 17.91
CA CYS A 47 9.18 -4.31 17.13
C CYS A 47 10.72 -4.33 17.06
N ASN A 48 11.30 -5.48 17.38
CA ASN A 48 12.74 -5.76 17.33
C ASN A 48 13.05 -7.15 16.76
N VAL A 49 12.05 -7.78 16.12
CA VAL A 49 12.17 -9.06 15.44
C VAL A 49 12.23 -8.85 13.93
N PRO A 50 12.85 -9.76 13.16
CA PRO A 50 12.83 -9.67 11.70
C PRO A 50 11.41 -9.69 11.13
N VAL A 51 11.09 -8.77 10.22
CA VAL A 51 9.75 -8.63 9.60
C VAL A 51 9.81 -8.78 8.08
N LEU A 52 8.96 -9.66 7.53
CA LEU A 52 8.69 -9.73 6.09
C LEU A 52 7.32 -9.11 5.81
N LEU A 53 7.30 -8.09 4.96
CA LEU A 53 6.09 -7.43 4.48
C LEU A 53 5.78 -7.86 3.04
N LEU A 54 4.53 -8.23 2.78
CA LEU A 54 4.06 -8.69 1.47
C LEU A 54 2.83 -7.86 1.07
N SER A 55 2.85 -7.28 -0.12
CA SER A 55 1.70 -6.52 -0.66
C SER A 55 1.71 -6.54 -2.19
N GLY A 56 0.77 -5.83 -2.81
CA GLY A 56 0.62 -5.69 -4.26
C GLY A 56 0.39 -4.23 -4.67
N TRP A 57 0.70 -3.91 -5.93
CA TRP A 57 0.54 -2.55 -6.46
C TRP A 57 -0.89 -2.01 -6.42
N GLN A 58 -1.89 -2.90 -6.39
CA GLN A 58 -3.31 -2.56 -6.33
C GLN A 58 -3.95 -3.11 -5.04
N ASP A 59 -3.12 -3.39 -4.03
CA ASP A 59 -3.59 -3.74 -2.70
C ASP A 59 -4.02 -2.47 -1.96
N LEU A 60 -5.14 -2.56 -1.24
CA LEU A 60 -5.73 -1.45 -0.51
C LEU A 60 -4.87 -1.00 0.69
N PHE A 61 -3.92 -1.84 1.11
CA PHE A 61 -3.00 -1.55 2.21
C PHE A 61 -1.60 -1.12 1.77
N LEU A 62 -1.33 -0.98 0.46
CA LEU A 62 0.02 -0.73 -0.06
C LEU A 62 0.74 0.44 0.62
N GLU A 63 0.06 1.59 0.74
CA GLU A 63 0.66 2.78 1.37
C GLU A 63 1.03 2.53 2.84
N GLN A 64 0.18 1.79 3.57
CA GLN A 64 0.45 1.40 4.96
C GLN A 64 1.60 0.41 5.04
N THR A 65 1.70 -0.55 4.12
CA THR A 65 2.83 -1.49 4.06
C THR A 65 4.14 -0.76 3.80
N ILE A 66 4.17 0.19 2.88
CA ILE A 66 5.35 1.01 2.60
C ILE A 66 5.72 1.86 3.83
N ALA A 67 4.74 2.45 4.52
CA ALA A 67 4.98 3.21 5.75
C ALA A 67 5.57 2.33 6.86
N GLN A 68 5.06 1.10 7.04
CA GLN A 68 5.59 0.12 7.99
C GLN A 68 7.02 -0.30 7.66
N PHE A 69 7.31 -0.57 6.37
CA PHE A 69 8.65 -0.89 5.90
C PHE A 69 9.63 0.21 6.29
N ARG A 70 9.31 1.46 5.96
CA ARG A 70 10.17 2.61 6.25
C ARG A 70 10.38 2.82 7.74
N HIS A 71 9.31 2.78 8.53
CA HIS A 71 9.39 2.96 9.97
C HIS A 71 10.29 1.90 10.64
N LEU A 72 10.15 0.63 10.25
CA LEU A 72 10.99 -0.45 10.76
C LEU A 72 12.44 -0.32 10.29
N HIS A 73 12.63 0.02 9.01
CA HIS A 73 13.95 0.21 8.41
C HIS A 73 14.74 1.36 9.07
N ASP A 74 14.10 2.51 9.28
CA ASP A 74 14.70 3.70 9.93
C ASP A 74 15.12 3.43 11.39
N ARG A 75 14.60 2.34 12.00
CA ARG A 75 14.96 1.86 13.34
C ARG A 75 15.98 0.72 13.33
N ASP A 76 16.60 0.45 12.19
CA ASP A 76 17.54 -0.67 11.97
C ASP A 76 16.95 -2.05 12.28
N VAL A 77 15.61 -2.21 12.22
CA VAL A 77 14.98 -3.53 12.30
C VAL A 77 15.23 -4.26 11.00
N ASP A 78 15.53 -5.56 11.08
CA ASP A 78 15.70 -6.36 9.88
C ASP A 78 14.35 -6.58 9.18
N VAL A 79 14.08 -5.73 8.19
CA VAL A 79 12.83 -5.71 7.46
C VAL A 79 13.09 -5.92 5.97
N ALA A 80 12.21 -6.72 5.36
CA ALA A 80 12.16 -6.93 3.92
C ALA A 80 10.73 -6.72 3.41
N MET A 81 10.60 -6.32 2.15
CA MET A 81 9.31 -6.05 1.52
C MET A 81 9.25 -6.64 0.11
N THR A 82 8.14 -7.30 -0.22
CA THR A 82 7.86 -7.79 -1.58
C THR A 82 6.53 -7.22 -2.10
N ILE A 83 6.58 -6.56 -3.26
CA ILE A 83 5.42 -5.93 -3.91
C ILE A 83 5.21 -6.55 -5.29
N GLY A 84 4.11 -7.30 -5.47
CA GLY A 84 3.76 -7.92 -6.75
C GLY A 84 2.68 -7.18 -7.55
N PRO A 85 2.36 -7.67 -8.77
CA PRO A 85 1.30 -7.11 -9.61
C PRO A 85 -0.07 -7.65 -9.17
N TRP A 86 -0.43 -7.39 -7.91
CA TRP A 86 -1.57 -8.01 -7.24
C TRP A 86 -2.53 -6.97 -6.70
N THR A 87 -3.82 -7.29 -6.79
CA THR A 87 -4.86 -6.70 -5.96
C THR A 87 -4.91 -7.37 -4.58
N HIS A 88 -5.71 -6.83 -3.65
CA HIS A 88 -5.93 -7.46 -2.35
C HIS A 88 -6.46 -8.90 -2.45
N THR A 89 -7.41 -9.16 -3.37
CA THR A 89 -7.96 -10.51 -3.55
C THR A 89 -6.96 -11.44 -4.24
N ASP A 90 -6.10 -10.91 -5.11
CA ASP A 90 -5.00 -11.69 -5.70
C ASP A 90 -3.99 -12.15 -4.64
N MET A 91 -3.83 -11.43 -3.52
CA MET A 91 -3.00 -11.88 -2.38
C MET A 91 -3.47 -13.23 -1.84
N MET A 92 -4.77 -13.50 -1.88
CA MET A 92 -5.39 -14.75 -1.44
C MET A 92 -5.43 -15.84 -2.52
N ALA A 93 -4.97 -15.55 -3.75
CA ALA A 93 -4.98 -16.49 -4.86
C ALA A 93 -3.67 -16.46 -5.66
N ARG A 94 -3.52 -15.50 -6.57
CA ARG A 94 -2.38 -15.43 -7.51
C ARG A 94 -1.04 -15.26 -6.81
N ALA A 95 -1.00 -14.53 -5.70
CA ALA A 95 0.23 -14.28 -4.95
C ALA A 95 0.65 -15.46 -4.07
N VAL A 96 -0.24 -16.42 -3.78
CA VAL A 96 -0.03 -17.47 -2.77
C VAL A 96 1.29 -18.23 -2.99
N GLY A 97 1.61 -18.56 -4.24
CA GLY A 97 2.86 -19.26 -4.56
C GLY A 97 4.11 -18.44 -4.22
N GLU A 98 4.13 -17.16 -4.60
CA GLU A 98 5.26 -16.26 -4.33
C GLU A 98 5.35 -15.93 -2.84
N ALA A 99 4.23 -15.54 -2.22
CA ALA A 99 4.13 -15.25 -0.79
C ALA A 99 4.59 -16.44 0.06
N THR A 100 4.24 -17.66 -0.32
CA THR A 100 4.69 -18.88 0.39
C THR A 100 6.20 -19.07 0.27
N ARG A 101 6.76 -18.91 -0.95
CA ARG A 101 8.21 -19.02 -1.18
C ARG A 101 8.98 -17.98 -0.38
N GLU A 102 8.54 -16.74 -0.41
CA GLU A 102 9.13 -15.61 0.31
C GLU A 102 9.08 -15.85 1.83
N THR A 103 7.93 -16.27 2.35
CA THR A 103 7.75 -16.59 3.77
C THR A 103 8.64 -17.74 4.23
N LEU A 104 8.69 -18.84 3.47
CA LEU A 104 9.55 -19.99 3.82
C LEU A 104 11.04 -19.63 3.76
N THR A 105 11.43 -18.80 2.80
CA THR A 105 12.81 -18.29 2.68
C THR A 105 13.17 -17.43 3.90
N TRP A 106 12.29 -16.51 4.29
CA TRP A 106 12.48 -15.65 5.45
C TRP A 106 12.56 -16.43 6.77
N LEU A 107 11.61 -17.34 6.99
CA LEU A 107 11.64 -18.21 8.18
C LEU A 107 12.88 -19.09 8.20
N GLY A 108 13.29 -19.61 7.04
CA GLY A 108 14.54 -20.36 6.91
C GLY A 108 15.76 -19.53 7.30
N ALA A 109 15.81 -18.25 6.91
CA ALA A 109 16.92 -17.36 7.21
C ALA A 109 17.03 -17.01 8.71
N HIS A 110 15.90 -16.85 9.39
CA HIS A 110 15.87 -16.36 10.77
C HIS A 110 15.65 -17.43 11.84
N LEU A 111 15.11 -18.61 11.49
CA LEU A 111 14.76 -19.65 12.46
C LEU A 111 15.53 -20.97 12.27
N ALA A 112 16.06 -21.24 11.07
CA ALA A 112 16.76 -22.51 10.84
C ALA A 112 18.17 -22.48 11.46
N LYS A 113 18.63 -23.64 11.97
CA LYS A 113 19.96 -23.82 12.58
C LYS A 113 21.05 -24.22 11.57
N GLY A 114 20.92 -23.83 10.30
CA GLY A 114 21.80 -24.23 9.20
C GLY A 114 22.12 -23.06 8.25
N PRO A 115 22.75 -23.31 7.08
CA PRO A 115 23.00 -22.27 6.10
C PRO A 115 21.68 -21.59 5.71
N ALA A 116 21.55 -20.31 6.07
CA ALA A 116 20.37 -19.52 5.83
C ALA A 116 20.27 -19.19 4.33
N PRO A 117 19.12 -19.44 3.66
CA PRO A 117 18.89 -18.85 2.36
C PRO A 117 18.88 -17.33 2.50
N THR A 118 19.78 -16.66 1.78
CA THR A 118 19.91 -15.21 1.84
C THR A 118 18.99 -14.57 0.81
N ARG A 119 18.16 -13.63 1.25
CA ARG A 119 17.53 -12.68 0.34
C ARG A 119 18.61 -11.70 -0.13
N PRO A 120 18.81 -11.49 -1.45
CA PRO A 120 19.90 -10.66 -1.94
C PRO A 120 19.74 -9.18 -1.58
N GLU A 121 18.50 -8.67 -1.63
CA GLU A 121 18.18 -7.27 -1.35
C GLU A 121 16.93 -7.16 -0.46
N ARG A 122 16.75 -6.02 0.22
CA ARG A 122 15.63 -5.86 1.17
C ARG A 122 14.28 -5.76 0.47
N VAL A 123 14.23 -5.14 -0.70
CA VAL A 123 12.99 -4.88 -1.43
C VAL A 123 12.97 -5.67 -2.73
N ARG A 124 11.84 -6.30 -3.04
CA ARG A 124 11.60 -6.99 -4.32
C ARG A 124 10.28 -6.52 -4.89
N ALA A 125 10.32 -5.91 -6.07
CA ALA A 125 9.17 -5.25 -6.65
C ALA A 125 8.95 -5.72 -8.08
N TYR A 126 7.70 -5.96 -8.46
CA TYR A 126 7.35 -6.30 -9.85
C TYR A 126 7.13 -5.04 -10.67
N VAL A 127 7.99 -4.71 -11.61
CA VAL A 127 7.79 -3.56 -12.49
C VAL A 127 6.98 -3.98 -13.71
N THR A 128 5.82 -3.35 -13.92
CA THR A 128 4.94 -3.64 -15.07
C THR A 128 5.71 -3.55 -16.39
N ASN A 129 5.55 -4.55 -17.26
CA ASN A 129 6.26 -4.70 -18.54
C ASN A 129 7.79 -4.87 -18.43
N HIS A 130 8.33 -5.08 -17.24
CA HIS A 130 9.76 -5.31 -17.02
C HIS A 130 10.03 -6.61 -16.24
N GLY A 131 9.21 -6.90 -15.23
CA GLY A 131 9.33 -8.07 -14.36
C GLY A 131 9.87 -7.72 -12.97
N TRP A 132 10.30 -8.75 -12.23
CA TRP A 132 10.83 -8.59 -10.87
C TRP A 132 12.16 -7.85 -10.86
N VAL A 133 12.30 -6.91 -9.92
CA VAL A 133 13.52 -6.16 -9.64
C VAL A 133 13.78 -6.22 -8.15
N ASP A 134 15.04 -6.51 -7.80
CA ASP A 134 15.55 -6.46 -6.43
C ASP A 134 16.19 -5.08 -6.19
N LEU A 135 15.87 -4.46 -5.06
CA LEU A 135 16.24 -3.09 -4.71
C LEU A 135 16.77 -3.05 -3.27
N PRO A 136 17.86 -2.30 -3.02
CA PRO A 136 18.47 -2.25 -1.69
C PRO A 136 17.59 -1.54 -0.66
N ASP A 137 16.72 -0.62 -1.11
CA ASP A 137 15.87 0.20 -0.24
C ASP A 137 14.64 0.75 -0.99
N TRP A 138 13.69 1.33 -0.24
CA TRP A 138 12.52 2.02 -0.74
C TRP A 138 12.29 3.40 -0.07
N PRO A 139 12.09 4.48 -0.86
CA PRO A 139 12.00 4.52 -2.31
C PRO A 139 13.37 4.32 -2.95
N PRO A 140 13.45 3.66 -4.11
CA PRO A 140 14.71 3.54 -4.83
C PRO A 140 15.25 4.92 -5.19
N GLY A 141 16.57 5.05 -5.30
CA GLY A 141 17.22 6.26 -5.77
C GLY A 141 16.86 6.56 -7.23
N THR A 142 15.74 7.24 -7.45
CA THR A 142 15.25 7.70 -8.75
C THR A 142 15.33 9.21 -8.87
N GLY A 143 15.35 9.74 -10.09
CA GLY A 143 15.25 11.17 -10.34
C GLY A 143 13.80 11.65 -10.35
N ASP A 144 13.59 12.93 -10.04
CA ASP A 144 12.29 13.58 -10.17
C ASP A 144 12.03 14.03 -11.61
N GLY A 145 10.79 13.85 -12.06
CA GLY A 145 10.32 14.32 -13.36
C GLY A 145 8.92 14.91 -13.25
N VAL A 146 8.72 16.13 -13.76
CA VAL A 146 7.41 16.79 -13.77
C VAL A 146 6.77 16.63 -15.15
N LEU A 147 5.53 16.15 -15.18
CA LEU A 147 4.69 16.14 -16.38
C LEU A 147 3.53 17.12 -16.16
N TYR A 148 3.53 18.22 -16.92
CA TYR A 148 2.47 19.22 -16.91
C TYR A 148 1.35 18.81 -17.87
N LEU A 149 0.10 18.99 -17.40
CA LEU A 149 -1.09 18.97 -18.25
C LEU A 149 -0.98 20.02 -19.35
N GLN A 150 -1.22 19.60 -20.59
CA GLN A 150 -1.17 20.46 -21.76
C GLN A 150 -2.58 20.74 -22.30
N PRO A 151 -2.80 21.90 -22.94
CA PRO A 151 -3.97 22.11 -23.80
C PRO A 151 -4.14 20.95 -24.79
N GLY A 152 -5.37 20.50 -24.99
CA GLY A 152 -5.66 19.34 -25.85
C GLY A 152 -5.46 17.97 -25.19
N GLY A 153 -5.20 17.91 -23.88
CA GLY A 153 -5.22 16.66 -23.11
C GLY A 153 -3.90 15.87 -23.10
N GLY A 154 -2.79 16.50 -23.46
CA GLY A 154 -1.45 15.89 -23.43
C GLY A 154 -0.73 16.06 -22.08
N LEU A 155 0.40 15.35 -21.95
CA LEU A 155 1.38 15.52 -20.86
C LEU A 155 2.75 15.86 -21.45
N SER A 156 3.47 16.81 -20.83
CA SER A 156 4.82 17.19 -21.25
C SER A 156 5.63 17.76 -20.10
N ALA A 157 6.96 17.61 -20.15
CA ALA A 157 7.88 18.27 -19.21
C ALA A 157 7.95 19.80 -19.38
N LYS A 158 7.44 20.35 -20.49
CA LYS A 158 7.38 21.79 -20.71
C LYS A 158 6.20 22.41 -19.96
N LYS A 159 6.46 23.43 -19.14
CA LYS A 159 5.42 24.22 -18.48
C LYS A 159 4.49 24.86 -19.52
N PRO A 160 3.16 24.74 -19.40
CA PRO A 160 2.23 25.38 -20.32
C PRO A 160 2.31 26.91 -20.20
N PRO A 161 1.86 27.66 -21.23
CA PRO A 161 1.70 29.11 -21.15
C PRO A 161 0.87 29.51 -19.93
N ALA A 162 1.19 30.65 -19.32
CA ALA A 162 0.50 31.13 -18.12
C ALA A 162 -0.98 31.47 -18.36
N ASP A 163 -1.35 31.72 -19.62
CA ASP A 163 -2.69 32.03 -20.11
C ASP A 163 -3.43 30.80 -20.68
N ALA A 164 -2.89 29.59 -20.48
CA ALA A 164 -3.55 28.36 -20.89
C ALA A 164 -4.92 28.21 -20.21
N ALA A 165 -5.96 27.96 -21.01
CA ALA A 165 -7.32 27.77 -20.51
C ALA A 165 -7.44 26.46 -19.70
N PRO A 166 -8.21 26.45 -18.59
CA PRO A 166 -8.45 25.24 -17.80
C PRO A 166 -9.43 24.28 -18.51
N SER A 167 -9.25 22.98 -18.28
CA SER A 167 -10.28 21.97 -18.58
C SER A 167 -11.43 22.07 -17.59
N ARG A 168 -12.68 21.90 -18.06
CA ARG A 168 -13.89 21.96 -17.23
C ARG A 168 -14.73 20.70 -17.46
N PHE A 169 -15.27 20.16 -16.38
CA PHE A 169 -16.24 19.07 -16.41
C PHE A 169 -17.37 19.35 -15.40
N ARG A 170 -18.53 18.71 -15.62
CA ARG A 170 -19.63 18.72 -14.65
C ARG A 170 -19.62 17.37 -13.93
N TYR A 171 -19.50 17.41 -12.62
CA TYR A 171 -19.75 16.24 -11.77
C TYR A 171 -21.23 16.22 -11.38
N ASN A 172 -21.90 15.11 -11.62
CA ASN A 172 -23.28 14.86 -11.21
C ASN A 172 -23.29 13.57 -10.38
N PRO A 173 -23.39 13.65 -9.04
CA PRO A 173 -23.36 12.51 -8.13
C PRO A 173 -24.42 11.43 -8.41
#